data_AF-A0A844LYN1-F1
#
_entry.id   AF-A0A844LYN1-F1
#
_cell.length_a   1.000
_cell.length_b   1.000
_cell.length_c   1.000
_cell.angle_alpha   90.00
_cell.angle_beta   90.00
_cell.angle_gamma   90.00
#
_symmetry.space_group_name_H-M   'P 1'
#
loop_
_entity.id
_entity.type
_entity.pdbx_description
1 polymer ?
#
loop_
_entity_poly.entity_id
_entity_poly.type
_entity_poly.pdbx_seq_one_letter_code
_entity_poly.pdbx_strand_id
1 'polypeptide(L)'
;MGTWVAIAIGLFVLGSIMALKPSGVDVRLDKLRMTARRLELNPKLVACPDWIRGRNNEYGKGMMGQYALILDDMKFPETRYQVIDGELRPDSTSGTQIEVNDGAQGNVGTQDVTYRLDHEPLNLPASITPLVKAVYTKANSLVVFWEDSGYVKPHTNPNYDPQHIEPDLLALKAAMYQWAQKLANKG
;
A
#
# COMPACT_ATOMS: atom_id res chain seq x y z
N MET A 1 -55.58 8.10 19.89
CA MET A 1 -55.05 6.95 19.12
C MET A 1 -54.16 7.35 17.95
N GLY A 2 -54.48 8.37 17.14
CA GLY A 2 -53.65 8.78 15.99
C GLY A 2 -52.26 9.36 16.33
N THR A 3 -52.11 10.02 17.49
CA THR A 3 -50.84 10.63 17.91
C THR A 3 -49.74 9.60 18.19
N TRP A 4 -50.10 8.44 18.75
CA TRP A 4 -49.16 7.34 19.01
C TRP A 4 -48.66 6.69 17.71
N VAL A 5 -49.55 6.58 16.71
CA VAL A 5 -49.19 6.06 15.38
C VAL A 5 -48.22 7.02 14.68
N ALA A 6 -48.47 8.33 14.77
CA ALA A 6 -47.56 9.34 14.20
C ALA A 6 -46.17 9.31 14.85
N ILE A 7 -46.10 9.15 16.17
CA ILE A 7 -44.83 9.03 16.91
C ILE A 7 -44.08 7.75 16.50
N ALA A 8 -44.77 6.62 16.36
CA ALA A 8 -44.17 5.36 15.93
C ALA A 8 -43.59 5.44 14.52
N ILE A 9 -44.30 6.07 13.57
CA ILE A 9 -43.80 6.29 12.21
C ILE A 9 -42.59 7.24 12.23
N GLY A 10 -42.65 8.32 13.02
CA GLY A 10 -41.53 9.25 13.17
C GLY A 10 -40.25 8.58 13.67
N LEU A 11 -40.36 7.73 14.71
CA LEU A 11 -39.23 6.95 15.24
C LEU A 11 -38.73 5.90 14.24
N PHE A 12 -39.63 5.26 13.49
CA PHE A 12 -39.25 4.28 12.48
C PHE A 12 -38.47 4.93 11.32
N VAL A 13 -38.92 6.10 10.85
CA VAL A 13 -38.24 6.85 9.78
C VAL A 13 -36.89 7.39 10.27
N LEU A 14 -36.83 7.97 11.47
CA LEU A 14 -35.55 8.42 12.06
C LEU A 14 -34.57 7.27 12.27
N GLY A 15 -35.04 6.14 12.79
CA GLY A 15 -34.23 4.93 12.97
C GLY A 15 -33.70 4.38 11.65
N SER A 16 -34.54 4.40 10.60
CA SER A 16 -34.16 3.97 9.25
C SER A 16 -33.07 4.89 8.65
N ILE A 17 -33.21 6.21 8.78
CA ILE A 17 -32.22 7.19 8.29
C ILE A 17 -30.88 7.03 9.01
N MET A 18 -30.89 6.75 10.33
CA MET A 18 -29.65 6.59 11.10
C MET A 18 -28.92 5.28 10.77
N ALA A 19 -29.66 4.21 10.46
CA ALA A 19 -29.09 2.95 9.96
C ALA A 19 -28.45 3.09 8.56
N LEU A 20 -28.92 4.06 7.76
CA LEU A 20 -28.44 4.32 6.40
C LEU A 20 -27.23 5.27 6.35
N LYS A 21 -26.82 5.90 7.48
CA LYS A 21 -25.69 6.82 7.45
C LYS A 21 -24.42 6.04 7.09
N PRO A 22 -23.83 6.25 5.90
CA PRO A 22 -22.61 5.54 5.54
C PRO A 22 -21.54 5.88 6.56
N SER A 23 -20.74 4.89 6.95
CA SER A 23 -19.65 5.14 7.89
C SER A 23 -18.75 6.22 7.28
N GLY A 24 -18.43 7.26 8.05
CA GLY A 24 -17.60 8.35 7.53
C GLY A 24 -16.24 7.86 7.02
N VAL A 25 -15.77 6.73 7.54
CA VAL A 25 -14.55 6.05 7.11
C VAL A 25 -14.68 5.48 5.71
N ASP A 26 -15.81 4.84 5.36
CA ASP A 26 -16.02 4.29 4.02
C ASP A 26 -16.09 5.39 2.96
N VAL A 27 -16.75 6.51 3.26
CA VAL A 27 -16.82 7.67 2.36
C VAL A 27 -15.42 8.28 2.15
N ARG A 28 -14.61 8.35 3.20
CA ARG A 28 -13.22 8.85 3.13
C ARG A 28 -12.32 7.91 2.33
N LEU A 29 -12.48 6.60 2.53
CA LEU A 29 -11.75 5.57 1.79
C LEU A 29 -12.11 5.56 0.31
N ASP A 30 -13.39 5.73 0.00
CA ASP A 30 -13.87 5.84 -1.37
C ASP A 30 -13.28 7.05 -2.08
N LYS A 31 -13.26 8.22 -1.42
CA LYS A 31 -12.56 9.41 -1.94
C LYS A 31 -11.07 9.17 -2.19
N LEU A 32 -10.37 8.55 -1.24
CA LEU A 32 -8.95 8.20 -1.40
C LEU A 32 -8.72 7.32 -2.64
N ARG A 33 -9.56 6.30 -2.82
CA ARG A 33 -9.46 5.36 -3.95
C ARG A 33 -9.83 6.01 -5.28
N MET A 34 -10.82 6.90 -5.30
CA MET A 34 -11.16 7.68 -6.50
C MET A 34 -10.01 8.62 -6.89
N THR A 35 -9.42 9.35 -5.94
CA THR A 35 -8.27 10.21 -6.21
C THR A 35 -7.06 9.40 -6.69
N ALA A 36 -6.82 8.23 -6.10
CA ALA A 36 -5.74 7.33 -6.54
C ALA A 36 -5.94 6.87 -7.99
N ARG A 37 -7.16 6.45 -8.36
CA ARG A 37 -7.49 6.08 -9.75
C ARG A 37 -7.30 7.23 -10.72
N ARG A 38 -7.68 8.45 -10.31
CA ARG A 38 -7.46 9.66 -11.11
C ARG A 38 -5.97 9.95 -11.33
N LEU A 39 -5.13 9.57 -10.38
CA LEU A 39 -3.68 9.66 -10.47
C LEU A 39 -3.03 8.42 -11.13
N GLU A 40 -3.82 7.54 -11.77
CA GLU A 40 -3.37 6.29 -12.41
C GLU A 40 -2.71 5.28 -11.47
N LEU A 41 -2.85 5.48 -10.15
CA LEU A 41 -2.56 4.45 -9.18
C LEU A 41 -3.76 3.50 -9.17
N ASN A 42 -3.51 2.20 -9.27
CA ASN A 42 -4.58 1.20 -9.24
C ASN A 42 -4.76 0.68 -7.80
N PRO A 43 -5.72 1.21 -7.02
CA PRO A 43 -5.98 0.74 -5.67
C PRO A 43 -6.74 -0.58 -5.68
N LYS A 44 -6.19 -1.58 -5.00
CA LYS A 44 -6.82 -2.87 -4.74
C LYS A 44 -6.74 -3.17 -3.25
N LEU A 45 -7.83 -3.64 -2.66
CA LEU A 45 -7.81 -4.12 -1.28
C LEU A 45 -7.42 -5.59 -1.31
N VAL A 46 -6.33 -5.96 -0.64
CA VAL A 46 -5.82 -7.34 -0.61
C VAL A 46 -5.57 -7.77 0.83
N ALA A 47 -5.64 -9.08 1.07
CA ALA A 47 -5.17 -9.65 2.33
C ALA A 47 -3.68 -9.33 2.49
N CYS A 48 -3.27 -8.99 3.71
CA CYS A 48 -1.85 -8.80 4.02
C CYS A 48 -1.11 -10.10 3.66
N PRO A 49 -0.15 -10.08 2.73
CA PRO A 49 0.62 -11.26 2.43
C PRO A 49 1.55 -11.61 3.61
N ASP A 50 1.91 -12.90 3.73
CA ASP A 50 2.58 -13.46 4.90
C ASP A 50 3.98 -12.88 5.18
N TRP A 51 4.59 -12.25 4.18
CA TRP A 51 5.89 -11.59 4.31
C TRP A 51 5.80 -10.15 4.80
N ILE A 52 4.61 -9.55 4.88
CA ILE A 52 4.42 -8.17 5.36
C ILE A 52 3.90 -8.19 6.79
N ARG A 53 4.43 -7.29 7.63
CA ARG A 53 3.89 -7.03 8.97
C ARG A 53 2.58 -6.25 8.87
N GLY A 54 1.51 -6.94 9.22
CA GLY A 54 0.12 -6.47 9.19
C GLY A 54 -0.24 -5.52 10.33
N ARG A 55 -1.56 -5.35 10.52
CA ARG A 55 -2.11 -4.54 11.61
C ARG A 55 -1.68 -5.20 12.93
N ASN A 56 -1.00 -4.44 13.80
CA ASN A 56 -0.42 -4.87 15.09
C ASN A 56 0.91 -5.64 15.02
N ASN A 57 1.72 -5.46 13.96
CA ASN A 57 3.04 -6.11 13.85
C ASN A 57 2.96 -7.64 13.69
N GLU A 58 1.77 -8.20 13.44
CA GLU A 58 1.55 -9.61 13.13
C GLU A 58 1.65 -9.86 11.63
N TYR A 59 2.43 -10.86 11.22
CA TYR A 59 2.56 -11.27 9.82
C TYR A 59 1.26 -11.84 9.26
N GLY A 60 0.92 -11.47 8.02
CA GLY A 60 -0.21 -12.06 7.28
C GLY A 60 -1.62 -11.72 7.79
N LYS A 61 -1.74 -10.85 8.81
CA LYS A 61 -3.05 -10.49 9.39
C LYS A 61 -3.55 -9.11 8.99
N GLY A 62 -4.77 -9.09 8.48
CA GLY A 62 -5.52 -7.88 8.15
C GLY A 62 -5.68 -7.64 6.65
N MET A 63 -6.40 -6.58 6.32
CA MET A 63 -6.62 -6.10 4.95
C MET A 63 -5.75 -4.87 4.72
N MET A 64 -5.06 -4.80 3.58
CA MET A 64 -4.21 -3.66 3.19
C MET A 64 -4.59 -3.11 1.83
N GLY A 65 -4.37 -1.80 1.66
CA GLY A 65 -4.41 -1.15 0.37
C GLY A 65 -3.16 -1.49 -0.43
N GLN A 66 -3.36 -2.03 -1.62
CA GLN A 66 -2.35 -2.26 -2.64
C GLN A 66 -2.50 -1.21 -3.72
N TYR A 67 -1.45 -0.44 -3.98
CA TYR A 67 -1.48 0.64 -4.95
C TYR A 67 -0.42 0.33 -6.01
N ALA A 68 -0.87 -0.06 -7.19
CA ALA A 68 0.01 -0.41 -8.30
C ALA A 68 0.20 0.78 -9.25
N LEU A 69 1.45 1.06 -9.57
CA LEU A 69 1.87 1.93 -10.67
C LEU A 69 2.40 1.04 -11.80
N ILE A 70 1.83 1.20 -12.98
CA ILE A 70 2.23 0.47 -14.18
C ILE A 70 3.09 1.41 -15.02
N LEU A 71 4.29 0.96 -15.36
CA LEU A 71 5.28 1.70 -16.14
C LEU A 71 5.58 0.91 -17.41
N ASP A 72 4.96 1.26 -18.53
CA ASP A 72 5.07 0.50 -19.78
C ASP A 72 6.49 0.50 -20.36
N ASP A 73 7.27 1.54 -20.07
CA ASP A 73 8.63 1.71 -20.58
C ASP A 73 9.69 0.92 -19.79
N MET A 74 9.35 0.30 -18.65
CA MET A 74 10.34 -0.30 -17.73
C MET A 74 9.98 -1.74 -17.35
N LYS A 75 11.00 -2.62 -17.29
CA LYS A 75 10.87 -4.00 -16.80
C LYS A 75 11.76 -4.21 -15.58
N PHE A 76 11.13 -4.56 -14.48
CA PHE A 76 11.70 -4.85 -13.17
C PHE A 76 11.72 -6.36 -12.91
N PRO A 77 12.80 -6.87 -12.28
CA PRO A 77 12.78 -8.21 -11.71
C PRO A 77 11.73 -8.31 -10.59
N GLU A 78 11.26 -9.55 -10.35
CA GLU A 78 10.40 -9.80 -9.20
C GLU A 78 11.21 -9.60 -7.92
N THR A 79 10.91 -8.56 -7.15
CA THR A 79 11.63 -8.26 -5.91
C THR A 79 10.66 -7.73 -4.85
N ARG A 80 10.84 -8.19 -3.62
CA ARG A 80 10.02 -7.79 -2.47
C ARG A 80 10.89 -6.95 -1.54
N TYR A 81 10.43 -5.76 -1.21
CA TYR A 81 11.05 -4.86 -0.24
C TYR A 81 10.10 -4.62 0.92
N GLN A 82 10.56 -4.84 2.14
CA GLN A 82 9.84 -4.54 3.37
C GLN A 82 10.33 -3.22 3.94
N VAL A 83 9.44 -2.40 4.48
CA VAL A 83 9.83 -1.19 5.22
C VAL A 83 10.15 -1.58 6.66
N ILE A 84 11.43 -1.53 7.03
CA ILE A 84 11.92 -1.81 8.38
C ILE A 84 12.62 -0.55 8.87
N ASP A 85 12.17 0.00 10.00
CA ASP A 85 12.73 1.22 10.61
C ASP A 85 12.80 2.44 9.67
N GLY A 86 11.88 2.52 8.69
CA GLY A 86 11.83 3.61 7.71
C GLY A 86 12.78 3.43 6.51
N GLU A 87 13.46 2.29 6.41
CA GLU A 87 14.30 1.91 5.28
C GLU A 87 13.65 0.76 4.49
N LEU A 88 13.80 0.79 3.16
CA LEU A 88 13.45 -0.33 2.31
C LEU A 88 14.53 -1.40 2.42
N ARG A 89 14.14 -2.60 2.84
CA ARG A 89 15.03 -3.77 2.92
C ARG A 89 14.49 -4.89 2.06
N PRO A 90 15.31 -5.51 1.19
CA PRO A 90 14.87 -6.62 0.38
C PRO A 90 14.57 -7.83 1.25
N ASP A 91 13.50 -8.55 0.93
CA ASP A 91 13.21 -9.84 1.53
C ASP A 91 14.09 -10.91 0.88
N SER A 92 14.99 -11.49 1.68
CA SER A 92 15.97 -12.50 1.26
C SER A 92 15.34 -13.76 0.66
N THR A 93 14.04 -13.99 0.89
CA THR A 93 13.31 -15.13 0.33
C THR A 93 12.84 -14.95 -1.11
N SER A 94 12.93 -13.74 -1.66
CA SER A 94 12.53 -13.43 -3.05
C SER A 94 13.66 -13.50 -4.07
N GLY A 95 14.87 -13.85 -3.65
CA GLY A 95 15.93 -14.23 -4.57
C GLY A 95 15.57 -15.56 -5.21
N THR A 96 15.20 -15.55 -6.50
CA THR A 96 15.25 -16.76 -7.31
C THR A 96 16.68 -17.27 -7.23
N GLN A 97 16.92 -18.30 -6.40
CA GLN A 97 18.13 -19.09 -6.49
C GLN A 97 18.10 -19.75 -7.86
N ILE A 98 18.72 -19.11 -8.85
CA ILE A 98 19.06 -19.82 -10.08
C ILE A 98 20.21 -20.74 -9.68
N GLU A 99 19.88 -22.00 -9.39
CA GLU A 99 20.87 -23.07 -9.25
C GLU A 99 21.58 -23.24 -10.60
N VAL A 100 22.70 -22.57 -10.78
CA VAL A 100 23.61 -22.84 -11.90
C VAL A 100 24.37 -24.11 -11.56
N ASN A 101 23.86 -25.25 -12.03
CA ASN A 101 24.62 -26.50 -12.05
C ASN A 101 25.68 -26.42 -13.15
N ASP A 102 26.80 -25.75 -12.87
CA ASP A 102 28.00 -25.89 -13.69
C ASP A 102 28.83 -27.07 -13.17
N GLY A 103 28.85 -28.15 -13.94
CA GLY A 103 29.44 -29.44 -13.61
C GLY A 103 30.96 -29.48 -13.51
N ALA A 104 31.64 -28.39 -13.14
CA ALA A 104 33.08 -28.40 -12.92
C ALA A 104 33.50 -27.33 -11.91
N GLN A 105 34.04 -27.78 -10.76
CA GLN A 105 34.85 -26.98 -9.82
C GLN A 105 34.12 -25.83 -9.08
N GLY A 106 33.28 -26.21 -8.12
CA GLY A 106 33.53 -25.96 -6.68
C GLY A 106 33.64 -24.53 -6.12
N ASN A 107 33.37 -23.47 -6.88
CA ASN A 107 33.17 -22.13 -6.33
C ASN A 107 31.72 -21.70 -6.53
N VAL A 108 30.92 -21.76 -5.45
CA VAL A 108 29.55 -21.26 -5.40
C VAL A 108 29.61 -19.73 -5.45
N GLY A 109 29.67 -19.17 -6.65
CA GLY A 109 29.43 -17.75 -6.86
C GLY A 109 27.94 -17.47 -6.68
N THR A 110 27.55 -16.95 -5.52
CA THR A 110 26.26 -16.28 -5.34
C THR A 110 26.16 -15.17 -6.37
N GLN A 111 25.30 -15.32 -7.38
CA GLN A 111 24.96 -14.19 -8.23
C GLN A 111 24.26 -13.16 -7.36
N ASP A 112 24.88 -11.99 -7.20
CA ASP A 112 24.32 -10.84 -6.51
C ASP A 112 22.99 -10.48 -7.14
N VAL A 113 21.88 -10.85 -6.48
CA VAL A 113 20.59 -10.23 -6.74
C VAL A 113 20.80 -8.76 -6.41
N THR A 114 20.86 -7.90 -7.42
CA THR A 114 21.15 -6.48 -7.22
C THR A 114 19.95 -5.84 -6.52
N TYR A 115 19.96 -5.83 -5.19
CA TYR A 115 18.97 -5.18 -4.36
C TYR A 115 19.20 -3.66 -4.39
N ARG A 116 18.81 -3.02 -5.50
CA ARG A 116 19.10 -1.60 -5.77
C ARG A 116 18.42 -0.62 -4.81
N LEU A 117 17.38 -1.06 -4.10
CA LEU A 117 16.66 -0.25 -3.10
C LEU A 117 17.01 -0.65 -1.66
N ASP A 118 18.03 -1.46 -1.45
CA ASP A 118 18.45 -1.81 -0.09
C ASP A 118 18.96 -0.57 0.66
N HIS A 119 18.49 -0.39 1.88
CA HIS A 119 18.73 0.77 2.75
C HIS A 119 18.24 2.12 2.20
N GLU A 120 17.32 2.14 1.23
CA GLU A 120 16.79 3.42 0.76
C GLU A 120 15.79 4.01 1.77
N PRO A 121 15.98 5.25 2.26
CA PRO A 121 15.04 5.87 3.19
C PRO A 121 13.70 6.13 2.52
N LEU A 122 12.63 5.88 3.25
CA LEU A 122 11.26 6.15 2.82
C LEU A 122 11.01 7.68 2.86
N ASN A 123 11.42 8.38 1.80
CA ASN A 123 11.24 9.82 1.66
C ASN A 123 9.78 10.17 1.27
N LEU A 124 8.87 9.92 2.20
CA LEU A 124 7.44 10.20 2.06
C LEU A 124 6.99 11.21 3.13
N PRO A 125 5.87 11.92 2.90
CA PRO A 125 5.24 12.77 3.92
C PRO A 125 4.91 11.99 5.21
N ALA A 126 5.11 12.63 6.36
CA ALA A 126 4.93 12.02 7.68
C ALA A 126 3.53 11.42 7.93
N SER A 127 2.52 11.87 7.17
CA SER A 127 1.15 11.31 7.19
C SER A 127 1.05 9.90 6.60
N ILE A 128 1.93 9.54 5.66
CA ILE A 128 1.89 8.26 4.94
C ILE A 128 3.07 7.34 5.28
N THR A 129 4.22 7.89 5.67
CA THR A 129 5.44 7.15 6.05
C THR A 129 5.17 5.97 7.01
N PRO A 130 4.43 6.11 8.13
CA PRO A 130 4.22 4.99 9.05
C PRO A 130 3.23 3.92 8.52
N LEU A 131 2.46 4.26 7.49
CA LEU A 131 1.39 3.43 6.94
C LEU A 131 1.87 2.56 5.79
N VAL A 132 2.92 2.96 5.08
CA VAL A 132 3.57 2.15 4.05
C VAL A 132 4.34 1.01 4.72
N LYS A 133 4.05 -0.24 4.31
CA LYS A 133 4.63 -1.43 4.91
C LYS A 133 5.60 -2.16 3.98
N ALA A 134 5.35 -2.12 2.67
CA ALA A 134 6.18 -2.84 1.73
C ALA A 134 6.05 -2.32 0.30
N VAL A 135 7.05 -2.60 -0.51
CA VAL A 135 7.09 -2.34 -1.95
C VAL A 135 7.38 -3.65 -2.66
N TYR A 136 6.65 -3.93 -3.73
CA TYR A 136 6.83 -5.11 -4.56
C TYR A 136 6.96 -4.68 -6.01
N THR A 137 7.97 -5.21 -6.67
CA THR A 137 8.19 -4.95 -8.10
C THR A 137 8.01 -6.24 -8.85
N LYS A 138 7.28 -6.19 -9.97
CA LYS A 138 7.11 -7.34 -10.86
C LYS A 138 6.87 -6.88 -12.29
N ALA A 139 7.67 -7.39 -13.23
CA ALA A 139 7.53 -7.10 -14.64
C ALA A 139 7.49 -5.59 -14.89
N ASN A 140 6.37 -4.99 -15.28
CA ASN A 140 6.24 -3.56 -15.51
C ASN A 140 5.48 -2.81 -14.39
N SER A 141 5.28 -3.47 -13.24
CA SER A 141 4.48 -2.93 -12.14
C SER A 141 5.30 -2.74 -10.88
N LEU A 142 5.14 -1.56 -10.27
CA LEU A 142 5.61 -1.25 -8.93
C LEU A 142 4.40 -1.10 -8.03
N VAL A 143 4.37 -1.89 -6.97
CA VAL A 143 3.21 -2.07 -6.10
C VAL A 143 3.59 -1.68 -4.70
N VAL A 144 2.91 -0.69 -4.13
CA VAL A 144 3.08 -0.31 -2.73
C VAL A 144 1.95 -0.88 -1.89
N PHE A 145 2.31 -1.52 -0.79
CA PHE A 145 1.39 -1.98 0.23
C PHE A 145 1.40 -0.99 1.40
N TRP A 146 0.24 -0.44 1.71
CA TRP A 146 0.06 0.49 2.82
C TRP A 146 -1.32 0.37 3.47
N GLU A 147 -1.43 0.78 4.73
CA GLU A 147 -2.67 0.69 5.50
C GLU A 147 -3.62 1.86 5.17
N ASP A 148 -4.29 1.79 4.00
CA ASP A 148 -5.27 2.78 3.53
C ASP A 148 -6.40 3.05 4.56
N SER A 149 -6.87 2.01 5.24
CA SER A 149 -7.87 2.10 6.31
C SER A 149 -7.36 2.81 7.57
N GLY A 150 -6.05 2.77 7.84
CA GLY A 150 -5.40 3.49 8.92
C GLY A 150 -5.24 4.98 8.59
N TYR A 151 -4.98 5.30 7.32
CA TYR A 151 -4.92 6.69 6.85
C TYR A 151 -6.24 7.45 7.05
N VAL A 152 -7.38 6.80 6.77
CA VAL A 152 -8.71 7.41 6.85
C VAL A 152 -9.40 7.29 8.21
N LYS A 153 -8.76 6.69 9.21
CA LYS A 153 -9.35 6.56 10.55
C LYS A 153 -8.87 7.70 11.45
N PRO A 154 -9.78 8.45 12.10
CA PRO A 154 -9.40 9.52 13.04
C PRO A 154 -8.50 9.06 14.19
N HIS A 155 -8.63 7.81 14.62
CA HIS A 155 -7.85 7.27 15.74
C HIS A 155 -6.37 7.06 15.39
N THR A 156 -6.08 6.70 14.13
CA THR A 156 -4.72 6.46 13.62
C THR A 156 -4.14 7.68 12.92
N ASN A 157 -4.99 8.55 12.36
CA ASN A 157 -4.62 9.83 11.79
C ASN A 157 -5.60 10.93 12.26
N PRO A 158 -5.32 11.56 13.42
CA PRO A 158 -6.18 12.63 13.96
C PRO A 158 -6.14 13.90 13.11
N ASN A 159 -5.08 14.09 12.31
CA ASN A 159 -4.89 15.24 11.42
C ASN A 159 -5.37 14.96 9.99
N TYR A 160 -6.24 13.96 9.79
CA TYR A 160 -6.76 13.70 8.45
C TYR A 160 -7.51 14.92 7.92
N ASP A 161 -7.11 15.34 6.74
CA ASP A 161 -7.78 16.37 5.97
C ASP A 161 -7.99 15.87 4.53
N PRO A 162 -9.24 15.85 4.02
CA PRO A 162 -9.52 15.52 2.63
C PRO A 162 -8.71 16.31 1.60
N GLN A 163 -8.33 17.56 1.91
CA GLN A 163 -7.54 18.40 1.00
C GLN A 163 -6.09 17.92 0.85
N HIS A 164 -5.58 17.19 1.84
CA HIS A 164 -4.22 16.65 1.84
C HIS A 164 -4.11 15.28 1.15
N ILE A 165 -5.23 14.66 0.75
CA ILE A 165 -5.24 13.37 0.04
C ILE A 165 -4.50 13.44 -1.29
N GLU A 166 -4.84 14.43 -2.11
CA GLU A 166 -4.25 14.59 -3.45
C GLU A 166 -2.74 14.87 -3.39
N PRO A 167 -2.22 15.83 -2.58
CA PRO A 167 -0.78 16.03 -2.49
C PRO A 167 -0.04 14.82 -1.88
N ASP A 168 -0.63 14.11 -0.92
CA ASP A 168 -0.01 12.90 -0.35
C ASP A 168 0.10 11.77 -1.39
N LEU A 169 -0.96 11.55 -2.19
CA LEU A 169 -0.94 10.56 -3.26
C LEU A 169 0.01 10.96 -4.39
N LEU A 170 0.13 12.26 -4.68
CA LEU A 170 1.09 12.77 -5.66
C LEU A 170 2.53 12.54 -5.17
N ALA A 171 2.82 12.83 -3.90
CA ALA A 171 4.11 12.54 -3.29
C ALA A 171 4.42 11.03 -3.32
N LEU A 172 3.44 10.18 -3.01
CA LEU A 172 3.57 8.73 -3.13
C LEU A 172 3.88 8.29 -4.57
N LYS A 173 3.13 8.82 -5.56
CA LYS A 173 3.39 8.55 -6.99
C LYS A 173 4.80 8.99 -7.36
N ALA A 174 5.24 10.18 -6.98
CA ALA A 174 6.58 10.69 -7.26
C ALA A 174 7.69 9.81 -6.67
N ALA A 175 7.54 9.36 -5.42
CA ALA A 175 8.48 8.43 -4.79
C ALA A 175 8.52 7.08 -5.55
N MET A 176 7.36 6.54 -5.94
CA MET A 176 7.28 5.32 -6.75
C MET A 176 7.99 5.48 -8.09
N TYR A 177 7.89 6.64 -8.76
CA TYR A 177 8.65 6.92 -9.98
C TYR A 177 10.15 6.99 -9.74
N GLN A 178 10.60 7.60 -8.64
CA GLN A 178 12.03 7.65 -8.30
C GLN A 178 12.59 6.24 -8.04
N TRP A 179 11.86 5.41 -7.31
CA TRP A 179 12.19 4.00 -7.09
C TRP A 179 12.25 3.21 -8.40
N ALA A 180 11.26 3.39 -9.28
CA ALA A 180 11.24 2.80 -10.60
C ALA A 180 12.47 3.22 -11.44
N GLN A 181 12.81 4.50 -11.46
CA GLN A 181 13.99 5.00 -12.17
C GLN A 181 15.28 4.39 -11.63
N LYS A 182 15.43 4.27 -10.31
CA LYS A 182 16.61 3.63 -9.68
C LYS A 182 16.73 2.15 -10.03
N LEU A 183 15.60 1.43 -10.10
CA LEU A 183 15.59 0.03 -10.55
C LEU A 183 15.95 -0.09 -12.03
N ALA A 184 15.42 0.80 -12.87
CA ALA A 184 15.60 0.81 -14.31
C ALA A 184 17.01 1.26 -14.73
N ASN A 185 17.64 2.18 -14.00
CA ASN A 185 19.01 2.59 -14.25
C ASN A 185 19.94 1.41 -13.96
N LYS A 186 20.30 0.69 -15.03
CA LYS A 186 21.41 -0.24 -15.06
C LYS A 186 22.70 0.58 -14.97
N GLY A 187 23.05 0.99 -13.75
CA GLY A 187 24.46 1.25 -13.42
C GLY A 187 25.26 -0.03 -13.63
#